data_AF-A0A7M1LHA8-F1
#
_entry.id   AF-A0A7M1LHA8-F1
#
_cell.length_a   1.000
_cell.length_b   1.000
_cell.length_c   1.000
_cell.angle_alpha   90.00
_cell.angle_beta   90.00
_cell.angle_gamma   90.00
#
_symmetry.space_group_name_H-M   'P 1'
#
loop_
_entity.id
_entity.type
_entity.pdbx_description
1 polymer ?
#
loop_
_entity_poly.entity_id
_entity_poly.type
_entity_poly.pdbx_seq_one_letter_code
_entity_poly.pdbx_strand_id
1 'polypeptide(L)'
;MAVLITDTCISCGSCIDECPVEAIVDDSDNPNGEDIYYVYPDKCVECVGHNDSPACADACPTDECIVWSDVVDGQPFREEIGTDERDGTVAVAD
;
A
#
# COMPACT_ATOMS: atom_id res chain seq x y z
N MET A 1 -9.72 2.45 1.42
CA MET A 1 -9.40 1.34 0.48
C MET A 1 -7.89 1.28 0.40
N ALA A 2 -7.29 0.16 0.02
CA ALA A 2 -5.83 0.06 -0.10
C ALA A 2 -5.45 -0.53 -1.46
N VAL A 3 -4.19 -0.36 -1.83
CA VAL A 3 -3.61 -1.22 -2.86
C VAL A 3 -3.27 -2.59 -2.27
N LEU A 4 -3.33 -3.62 -3.10
CA LEU A 4 -2.97 -5.00 -2.81
C LEU A 4 -1.91 -5.44 -3.84
N ILE A 5 -0.91 -6.18 -3.38
CA ILE A 5 0.09 -6.82 -4.23
C ILE A 5 -0.37 -8.24 -4.56
N THR A 6 -0.37 -8.61 -5.84
CA THR A 6 -0.81 -9.91 -6.32
C THR A 6 0.34 -10.92 -6.36
N ASP A 7 -0.01 -12.18 -6.65
CA ASP A 7 0.93 -13.29 -6.81
C ASP A 7 1.88 -13.15 -8.02
N THR A 8 1.69 -12.12 -8.85
CA THR A 8 2.60 -11.77 -9.95
C THR A 8 3.83 -10.98 -9.50
N CYS A 9 3.92 -10.63 -8.22
CA CYS A 9 5.07 -9.96 -7.64
C CYS A 9 6.36 -10.74 -7.87
N ILE A 10 7.44 -10.02 -8.21
CA ILE A 10 8.77 -10.59 -8.46
C ILE A 10 9.82 -10.14 -7.42
N SER A 11 9.37 -9.59 -6.29
CA SER A 11 10.22 -9.08 -5.20
C SER A 11 11.36 -8.16 -5.67
N CYS A 12 11.05 -7.20 -6.55
CA CYS A 12 12.07 -6.32 -7.17
C CYS A 12 12.48 -5.09 -6.35
N GLY A 13 11.77 -4.75 -5.28
CA GLY A 13 12.05 -3.58 -4.42
C GLY A 13 11.38 -2.28 -4.85
N SER A 14 11.05 -2.09 -6.13
CA SER A 14 10.68 -0.78 -6.69
C SER A 14 9.51 -0.07 -6.02
N CYS A 15 8.53 -0.82 -5.48
CA CYS A 15 7.37 -0.20 -4.83
C CYS A 15 7.61 0.24 -3.39
N ILE A 16 8.64 -0.30 -2.70
CA ILE A 16 8.90 -0.01 -1.28
C ILE A 16 9.33 1.46 -1.12
N ASP A 17 10.31 1.88 -1.91
CA ASP A 17 10.89 3.24 -1.84
C ASP A 17 9.90 4.33 -2.28
N GLU A 18 8.88 3.97 -3.05
CA GLU A 18 7.89 4.89 -3.60
C GLU A 18 6.68 5.09 -2.68
N CYS A 19 6.53 4.25 -1.64
CA CYS A 19 5.44 4.40 -0.69
C CYS A 19 5.73 5.56 0.28
N PRO A 20 4.96 6.68 0.26
CA PRO A 20 5.28 7.87 1.04
C PRO A 20 5.10 7.69 2.56
N VAL A 21 4.51 6.57 2.99
CA VAL A 21 4.14 6.27 4.38
C VAL A 21 4.63 4.88 4.81
N GLU A 22 5.55 4.28 4.05
CA GLU A 22 6.19 3.00 4.40
C GLU A 22 5.17 1.87 4.72
N ALA A 23 4.05 1.84 3.97
CA ALA A 23 3.00 0.84 4.15
C ALA A 23 3.36 -0.52 3.52
N ILE A 24 4.44 -0.60 2.73
CA ILE A 24 4.84 -1.81 2.01
C ILE A 24 6.06 -2.43 2.68
N VAL A 25 6.02 -3.74 2.90
CA VAL A 25 7.15 -4.55 3.38
C VAL A 25 7.52 -5.62 2.37
N ASP A 26 8.78 -6.06 2.43
CA ASP A 26 9.29 -7.12 1.57
C ASP A 26 8.76 -8.52 1.97
N ASP A 27 9.09 -9.54 1.18
CA ASP A 27 8.65 -10.91 1.38
C ASP A 27 9.13 -11.54 2.69
N SER A 28 10.27 -11.09 3.24
CA SER A 28 10.79 -11.60 4.52
C SER A 28 9.96 -11.12 5.72
N ASP A 29 9.34 -9.94 5.59
CA ASP A 29 8.50 -9.31 6.61
C ASP A 29 6.99 -9.43 6.31
N ASN A 30 6.61 -10.20 5.28
CA ASN A 30 5.21 -10.45 4.95
C ASN A 30 4.51 -11.22 6.09
N PRO A 31 3.47 -10.65 6.74
CA PRO A 31 2.81 -11.27 7.90
C PRO A 31 2.03 -12.54 7.56
N ASN A 32 1.71 -12.75 6.29
CA ASN A 32 1.05 -13.97 5.80
C ASN A 32 2.05 -15.09 5.47
N GLY A 33 3.36 -14.79 5.45
CA GLY A 33 4.41 -15.74 5.09
C GLY A 33 4.39 -16.14 3.61
N GLU A 34 3.95 -15.24 2.74
CA GLU A 34 3.95 -15.43 1.28
C GLU A 34 5.21 -14.83 0.65
N ASP A 35 5.72 -15.46 -0.41
CA ASP A 35 6.92 -15.02 -1.15
C ASP A 35 6.63 -13.83 -2.09
N ILE A 36 5.84 -12.87 -1.62
CA ILE A 36 5.49 -11.62 -2.31
C ILE A 36 5.53 -10.47 -1.32
N TYR A 37 5.66 -9.25 -1.81
CA TYR A 37 5.58 -8.07 -0.96
C TYR A 37 4.16 -7.87 -0.41
N TYR A 38 4.07 -7.21 0.74
CA TYR A 38 2.81 -7.01 1.44
C TYR A 38 2.54 -5.53 1.71
N VAL A 39 1.30 -5.11 1.48
CA VAL A 39 0.81 -3.77 1.83
C VAL A 39 0.02 -3.89 3.12
N TYR A 40 0.42 -3.17 4.18
CA TYR A 40 -0.40 -2.94 5.35
C TYR A 40 -1.57 -2.03 4.97
N PRO A 41 -2.80 -2.58 4.83
CA PRO A 41 -3.90 -1.80 4.29
C PRO A 41 -4.37 -0.71 5.28
N ASP A 42 -4.11 -0.93 6.57
CA ASP A 42 -4.27 0.01 7.67
C ASP A 42 -3.16 1.09 7.72
N LYS A 43 -2.18 1.08 6.81
CA LYS A 43 -1.22 2.18 6.65
C LYS A 43 -1.31 2.84 5.28
N CYS A 44 -1.96 2.20 4.33
CA CYS A 44 -2.06 2.71 2.97
C CYS A 44 -2.95 3.96 2.93
N VAL A 45 -2.38 5.08 2.49
CA VAL A 45 -3.10 6.37 2.40
C VAL A 45 -3.58 6.69 0.99
N GLU A 46 -3.61 5.69 0.10
CA GLU A 46 -3.99 5.82 -1.31
C GLU A 46 -3.14 6.88 -2.05
N CYS A 47 -1.93 7.17 -1.54
CA CYS A 47 -1.06 8.29 -1.94
C CYS A 47 -1.70 9.69 -1.88
N VAL A 48 -2.87 9.83 -1.29
CA VAL A 48 -3.60 11.09 -1.22
C VAL A 48 -2.79 12.11 -0.41
N GLY A 49 -2.57 13.30 -0.96
CA GLY A 49 -1.72 14.34 -0.37
C GLY A 49 -0.24 14.21 -0.73
N HIS A 50 0.15 13.13 -1.40
CA HIS A 50 1.53 12.87 -1.83
C HIS A 50 1.65 12.78 -3.36
N ASN A 51 0.75 12.04 -4.02
CA ASN A 51 0.70 11.84 -5.47
C ASN A 51 -0.76 11.79 -5.98
N ASP A 52 -0.95 11.97 -7.30
CA ASP A 52 -2.26 11.89 -7.95
C ASP A 52 -2.75 10.44 -8.14
N SER A 53 -1.82 9.49 -8.19
CA SER A 53 -2.00 8.05 -8.36
C SER A 53 -1.11 7.26 -7.37
N PRO A 54 -1.34 5.94 -7.17
CA PRO A 54 -0.47 5.11 -6.35
C PRO A 54 0.93 5.00 -6.96
N ALA A 55 1.90 5.71 -6.37
CA ALA A 55 3.29 5.72 -6.85
C ALA A 55 3.91 4.31 -6.90
N CYS A 56 3.56 3.45 -5.93
CA CYS A 56 3.97 2.05 -5.93
C CYS A 56 3.51 1.28 -7.17
N ALA A 57 2.28 1.51 -7.64
CA ALA A 57 1.74 0.86 -8.82
C ALA A 57 2.40 1.40 -10.10
N ASP A 58 2.62 2.72 -10.17
CA ASP A 58 3.28 3.36 -11.31
C ASP A 58 4.76 2.95 -11.46
N ALA A 59 5.43 2.64 -10.34
CA ALA A 59 6.81 2.18 -10.32
C ALA A 59 6.97 0.66 -10.48
N CYS A 60 5.88 -0.12 -10.37
CA CYS A 60 5.96 -1.57 -10.45
C CYS A 60 6.29 -2.01 -11.90
N PRO A 61 7.38 -2.77 -12.13
CA PRO A 61 7.76 -3.22 -13.46
C PRO A 61 6.89 -4.36 -14.00
N THR A 62 6.01 -4.92 -13.16
CA THR A 62 5.09 -6.00 -13.52
C THR A 62 3.69 -5.44 -13.66
N ASP A 63 3.12 -5.53 -14.87
CA ASP A 63 1.75 -5.11 -15.14
C ASP A 63 0.75 -5.87 -14.25
N GLU A 64 -0.27 -5.15 -13.75
CA GLU A 64 -1.34 -5.69 -12.89
C GLU A 64 -0.85 -6.36 -11.58
N CYS A 65 0.40 -6.11 -11.17
CA CYS A 65 0.94 -6.61 -9.91
C CYS A 65 0.36 -5.88 -8.69
N ILE A 66 0.14 -4.57 -8.80
CA ILE A 66 -0.44 -3.76 -7.74
C ILE A 66 -1.82 -3.30 -8.18
N VAL A 67 -2.84 -3.79 -7.49
CA VAL A 67 -4.25 -3.54 -7.81
C VAL A 67 -4.96 -2.92 -6.63
N TRP A 68 -6.14 -2.38 -6.89
CA TRP A 68 -7.02 -1.86 -5.86
C TRP A 68 -7.74 -3.01 -5.14
N SER A 69 -7.72 -3.02 -3.80
CA SER A 69 -8.46 -3.99 -2.98
C SER A 69 -9.96 -3.71 -2.99
N ASP A 70 -10.80 -4.64 -2.53
CA ASP A 70 -12.20 -4.28 -2.27
C ASP A 70 -12.32 -3.22 -1.16
N VAL A 71 -13.42 -2.45 -1.19
CA VAL A 71 -13.81 -1.58 -0.08
C VAL A 71 -14.39 -2.46 1.01
N VAL A 72 -13.78 -2.44 2.19
CA VAL A 72 -14.23 -3.20 3.36
C VAL A 72 -14.67 -2.26 4.48
N ASP A 73 -15.75 -2.61 5.18
CA ASP A 73 -16.24 -1.82 6.31
C ASP A 73 -15.18 -1.70 7.41
N GLY A 74 -14.98 -0.47 7.91
CA GLY A 74 -13.97 -0.18 8.94
C GLY A 74 -12.56 0.05 8.41
N GLN A 75 -12.33 -0.03 7.10
CA GLN A 75 -11.12 0.53 6.50
C GLN A 75 -11.39 1.95 6.01
N PRO A 76 -10.56 2.92 6.39
CA PRO A 76 -10.69 4.30 5.96
C PRO A 76 -10.50 4.37 4.45
N PHE A 77 -11.21 5.29 3.80
CA PHE A 77 -10.99 5.61 2.39
C PHE A 77 -10.44 7.04 2.22
N ARG A 78 -10.02 7.38 0.99
CA ARG A 78 -9.44 8.67 0.60
C ARG A 78 -9.92 9.92 1.37
N GLU A 79 -11.22 10.04 1.63
CA GLU A 79 -11.84 11.23 2.25
C GLU A 79 -11.87 11.18 3.79
N GLU A 80 -11.68 9.99 4.38
CA GLU A 80 -11.72 9.77 5.83
C GLU A 80 -10.34 9.86 6.49
N ILE A 81 -9.26 9.65 5.72
CA ILE A 81 -7.89 9.78 6.24
C ILE A 81 -7.57 11.27 6.44
N GLY A 82 -7.46 11.70 7.69
CA GLY A 82 -7.07 13.07 8.07
C GLY A 82 -5.67 13.42 7.61
N THR A 83 -5.32 14.70 7.53
CA THR A 83 -3.95 15.13 7.17
C THR A 83 -2.89 14.63 8.15
N ASP A 84 -3.29 14.44 9.40
CA ASP A 84 -2.53 13.94 10.54
C ASP A 84 -2.30 12.42 10.50
N GLU A 85 -3.06 11.68 9.68
CA GLU A 85 -2.92 10.23 9.52
C GLU A 85 -2.14 9.86 8.24
N ARG A 86 -1.62 10.86 7.52
CA ARG A 86 -0.92 10.71 6.23
C ARG A 86 0.59 10.66 6.33
N ASP A 87 1.12 10.50 7.55
CA ASP A 87 2.56 10.48 7.82
C ASP A 87 3.12 9.08 8.10
N GLY A 88 2.28 8.03 8.07
CA GLY A 88 2.67 6.65 8.30
C GLY A 88 2.95 6.28 9.77
N THR A 89 2.81 7.24 10.69
CA THR A 89 3.05 7.01 12.13
C THR A 89 1.83 6.52 12.90
N VAL A 90 0.64 6.64 12.29
CA VAL A 90 -0.65 6.20 12.83
C VAL A 90 -1.27 5.20 11.87
N ALA A 91 -1.81 4.09 12.38
CA ALA A 91 -2.63 3.21 11.57
C ALA A 91 -3.90 3.96 11.20
N VAL A 92 -4.24 4.02 9.91
CA VAL A 92 -5.39 4.76 9.38
C VAL A 92 -6.74 4.17 9.85
N ALA A 93 -6.74 2.98 10.46
CA ALA A 93 -7.91 2.39 11.12
C ALA A 93 -7.72 2.33 12.64
N ASP A 94 -8.41 3.19 13.39
CA ASP A 94 -8.66 3.06 14.84
C ASP A 94 -10.11 2.60 15.09
#